data_AF-A0A7S1EAC0-F1
#
_entry.id   AF-A0A7S1EAC0-F1
#
_cell.length_a   1.000
_cell.length_b   1.000
_cell.length_c   1.000
_cell.angle_alpha   90.00
_cell.angle_beta   90.00
_cell.angle_gamma   90.00
#
_symmetry.space_group_name_H-M   'P 1'
#
loop_
_entity.id
_entity.type
_entity.pdbx_description
1 polymer ?
#
loop_
_entity_poly.entity_id
_entity_poly.type
_entity_poly.pdbx_seq_one_letter_code
_entity_poly.pdbx_strand_id
1 'polypeptide(L)'
;KHSSGGVGDKVSLMLAPMVAACGGYVPMIAGRGLGHTGGTVDKLEAIPGYTTTPEPAKFDQIVRSLGCAIIGQTADLAPADKRFYATRDVTATVESVPLITASILSKKLAAGLEGLAMDIKCGSGAFASTPEFAK
;
A
#
# COMPACT_ATOMS: atom_id res chain seq x y z
N LYS A 1 3.55 3.62 -6.07
CA LYS A 1 4.54 3.38 -4.99
C LYS A 1 3.97 2.42 -3.96
N HIS A 2 4.78 1.52 -3.42
CA HIS A 2 4.45 0.74 -2.23
C HIS A 2 5.64 0.78 -1.25
N SER A 3 5.36 0.78 0.04
CA SER A 3 6.37 0.75 1.12
C SER A 3 6.32 -0.61 1.78
N SER A 4 7.46 -1.23 2.07
CA SER A 4 7.52 -2.47 2.86
C SER A 4 7.12 -2.27 4.33
N GLY A 5 6.91 -1.01 4.76
CA GLY A 5 6.57 -0.66 6.13
C GLY A 5 7.76 -0.09 6.89
N GLY A 6 7.52 0.99 7.63
CA GLY A 6 8.53 1.68 8.42
C GLY A 6 7.94 2.73 9.34
N VAL A 7 8.68 3.10 10.37
CA VAL A 7 8.25 4.11 11.35
C VAL A 7 8.24 5.51 10.72
N GLY A 8 7.12 6.22 10.87
CA GLY A 8 6.99 7.62 10.41
C GLY A 8 6.89 7.84 8.90
N ASP A 9 6.78 6.79 8.08
CA ASP A 9 6.77 6.92 6.61
C ASP A 9 5.54 7.68 6.09
N LYS A 10 5.74 8.94 5.69
CA LYS A 10 4.71 9.82 5.11
C LYS A 10 4.90 10.08 3.61
N VAL A 11 5.83 9.37 2.96
CA VAL A 11 6.21 9.63 1.56
C VAL A 11 5.00 9.55 0.63
N SER A 12 4.12 8.56 0.85
CA SER A 12 2.93 8.36 0.01
C SER A 12 2.02 9.59 -0.06
N LEU A 13 1.89 10.34 1.04
CA LEU A 13 1.01 11.51 1.14
C LEU A 13 1.48 12.66 0.23
N MET A 14 2.79 12.83 0.10
CA MET A 14 3.38 13.86 -0.77
C MET A 14 3.57 13.37 -2.19
N LEU A 15 3.97 12.10 -2.35
CA LEU A 15 4.31 11.54 -3.66
C LEU A 15 3.12 11.49 -4.61
N ALA A 16 1.94 11.12 -4.11
CA ALA A 16 0.74 11.04 -4.94
C ALA A 16 0.39 12.37 -5.63
N PRO A 17 0.24 13.51 -4.92
CA PRO A 17 -0.03 14.79 -5.57
C PRO A 17 1.14 15.32 -6.40
N MET A 18 2.39 15.04 -6.02
CA MET A 18 3.56 15.46 -6.81
C MET A 18 3.60 14.79 -8.19
N VAL A 19 3.34 13.49 -8.25
CA VAL A 19 3.27 12.75 -9.53
C VAL A 19 2.05 13.20 -10.35
N ALA A 20 0.91 13.42 -9.70
CA ALA A 20 -0.29 13.96 -10.36
C ALA A 20 -0.03 15.33 -10.99
N ALA A 21 0.67 16.22 -10.28
CA ALA A 21 1.04 17.55 -10.78
C ALA A 21 1.99 17.47 -12.00
N CYS A 22 2.71 16.36 -12.17
CA CYS A 22 3.56 16.09 -13.33
C CYS A 22 2.82 15.36 -14.48
N GLY A 23 1.50 15.22 -14.39
CA GLY A 23 0.67 14.56 -15.42
C GLY A 23 0.55 13.04 -15.28
N GLY A 24 1.07 12.45 -14.20
CA GLY A 24 0.92 11.02 -13.92
C GLY A 24 -0.41 10.68 -13.24
N TYR A 25 -0.83 9.42 -13.35
CA TYR A 25 -2.00 8.90 -12.64
C TYR A 25 -1.60 7.99 -11.49
N VAL A 26 -2.12 8.25 -10.29
CA VAL A 26 -1.77 7.54 -9.05
C VAL A 26 -3.01 6.99 -8.36
N PRO A 27 -3.55 5.84 -8.81
CA PRO A 27 -4.59 5.09 -8.11
C PRO A 27 -3.98 4.29 -6.95
N MET A 28 -3.70 4.95 -5.82
CA MET A 28 -2.96 4.33 -4.73
C MET A 28 -3.86 3.58 -3.75
N ILE A 29 -3.67 2.26 -3.69
CA ILE A 29 -4.26 1.41 -2.65
C ILE A 29 -3.25 1.23 -1.52
N ALA A 30 -3.56 1.77 -0.34
CA ALA A 30 -2.72 1.78 0.84
C ALA A 30 -3.21 0.84 1.94
N GLY A 31 -2.31 0.47 2.84
CA GLY A 31 -2.59 -0.33 4.02
C GLY A 31 -2.76 0.50 5.28
N ARG A 32 -3.36 -0.14 6.29
CA ARG A 32 -3.30 0.26 7.70
C ARG A 32 -1.96 -0.15 8.32
N GLY A 33 -1.72 0.31 9.55
CA GLY A 33 -0.55 -0.05 10.33
C GLY A 33 -0.42 -1.56 10.55
N LEU A 34 0.83 -2.03 10.63
CA LEU A 34 1.19 -3.42 10.89
C LEU A 34 2.25 -3.47 11.98
N GLY A 35 1.98 -4.17 13.07
CA GLY A 35 2.85 -4.20 14.25
C GLY A 35 3.09 -2.79 14.80
N HIS A 36 4.36 -2.40 14.93
CA HIS A 36 4.76 -1.07 15.42
C HIS A 36 4.79 0.01 14.31
N THR A 37 4.47 -0.34 13.07
CA THR A 37 4.52 0.60 11.93
C THR A 37 3.15 1.22 11.67
N GLY A 38 3.12 2.51 11.36
CA GLY A 38 1.88 3.23 11.05
C GLY A 38 1.47 3.12 9.58
N GLY A 39 0.16 3.07 9.31
CA GLY A 39 -0.39 3.00 7.94
C GLY A 39 -0.60 4.37 7.30
N THR A 40 -0.65 4.41 5.97
CA THR A 40 -1.03 5.65 5.26
C THR A 40 -2.53 5.92 5.39
N VAL A 41 -3.35 4.85 5.44
CA VAL A 41 -4.80 4.94 5.64
C VAL A 41 -5.12 5.58 6.98
N ASP A 42 -4.47 5.13 8.06
CA ASP A 42 -4.72 5.64 9.41
C ASP A 42 -4.39 7.14 9.52
N LYS A 43 -3.36 7.61 8.80
CA LYS A 43 -2.98 9.03 8.74
C LYS A 43 -4.02 9.88 8.01
N LEU A 44 -4.63 9.34 6.95
CA LEU A 44 -5.65 10.03 6.17
C LEU A 44 -6.99 10.08 6.92
N GLU A 45 -7.34 9.03 7.66
CA GLU A 45 -8.56 9.01 8.50
C GLU A 45 -8.51 10.00 9.66
N ALA A 46 -7.33 10.48 10.04
CA ALA A 46 -7.19 11.58 10.99
C ALA A 46 -7.69 12.93 10.43
N ILE A 47 -7.89 13.04 9.12
CA ILE A 47 -8.44 14.24 8.48
C ILE A 47 -9.98 14.15 8.51
N PRO A 48 -10.69 15.07 9.17
CA PRO A 48 -12.14 15.05 9.25
C PRO A 48 -12.79 15.03 7.85
N GLY A 49 -13.69 14.06 7.63
CA GLY A 49 -14.41 13.91 6.36
C GLY A 49 -13.68 13.15 5.25
N TYR A 50 -12.45 12.67 5.48
CA TYR A 50 -11.75 11.86 4.49
C TYR A 50 -12.34 10.44 4.42
N THR A 51 -12.84 10.05 3.25
CA THR A 51 -13.31 8.68 2.99
C THR A 51 -12.21 7.81 2.39
N THR A 52 -11.79 6.78 3.12
CA THR A 52 -10.77 5.81 2.67
C THR A 52 -11.34 4.65 1.88
N THR A 53 -12.67 4.47 1.88
CA THR A 53 -13.36 3.38 1.17
C THR A 53 -14.44 3.93 0.22
N PRO A 54 -14.10 4.76 -0.77
CA PRO A 54 -15.07 5.22 -1.76
C PRO A 54 -15.54 4.05 -2.65
N GLU A 55 -16.71 4.20 -3.26
CA GLU A 55 -17.16 3.27 -4.30
C GLU A 55 -16.17 3.26 -5.48
N PRO A 56 -15.99 2.11 -6.18
CA PRO A 56 -15.04 2.00 -7.29
C PRO A 56 -15.23 3.06 -8.38
N ALA A 57 -16.48 3.39 -8.73
CA ALA A 57 -16.79 4.41 -9.73
C ALA A 57 -16.34 5.81 -9.27
N LYS A 58 -16.50 6.13 -7.98
CA LYS A 58 -16.05 7.40 -7.41
C LYS A 58 -14.53 7.48 -7.37
N PHE A 59 -13.86 6.38 -7.05
CA PHE A 59 -12.40 6.29 -7.07
C PHE A 59 -11.85 6.53 -8.49
N ASP A 60 -12.38 5.84 -9.50
CA ASP A 60 -11.98 6.04 -10.90
C ASP A 60 -12.21 7.49 -11.34
N GLN A 61 -13.38 8.06 -11.04
CA GLN A 61 -13.68 9.46 -11.34
C GLN A 61 -12.65 10.42 -10.73
N ILE A 62 -12.29 10.24 -9.45
CA ILE A 62 -11.32 11.10 -8.75
C ILE A 62 -9.93 10.98 -9.37
N VAL A 63 -9.47 9.76 -9.64
CA VAL A 63 -8.14 9.56 -10.25
C VAL A 63 -8.10 10.19 -11.64
N ARG A 64 -9.15 10.05 -12.45
CA ARG A 64 -9.21 10.67 -13.78
C ARG A 64 -9.24 12.19 -13.74
N SER A 65 -9.92 12.79 -12.75
CA SER A 65 -10.08 14.24 -12.67
C SER A 65 -8.94 14.96 -11.96
N LEU A 66 -8.39 14.37 -10.89
CA LEU A 66 -7.37 14.99 -10.05
C LEU A 66 -5.97 14.38 -10.25
N GLY A 67 -5.86 13.29 -11.00
CA GLY A 67 -4.61 12.56 -11.23
C GLY A 67 -4.24 11.60 -10.08
N CYS A 68 -4.78 11.74 -8.86
CA CYS A 68 -4.48 10.81 -7.78
C CYS A 68 -5.63 10.61 -6.78
N ALA A 69 -5.66 9.43 -6.17
CA ALA A 69 -6.39 9.18 -4.92
C ALA A 69 -5.68 8.12 -4.09
N ILE A 70 -5.75 8.24 -2.77
CA ILE A 70 -5.24 7.25 -1.83
C ILE A 70 -6.42 6.64 -1.07
N ILE A 71 -6.64 5.35 -1.26
CA ILE A 71 -7.73 4.60 -0.64
C ILE A 71 -7.19 3.42 0.17
N GLY A 72 -8.00 2.90 1.08
CA GLY A 72 -7.75 1.64 1.75
C GLY A 72 -7.94 0.44 0.82
N GLN A 73 -7.60 -0.74 1.31
CA GLN A 73 -7.87 -1.99 0.60
C GLN A 73 -9.38 -2.23 0.48
N THR A 74 -9.87 -2.45 -0.75
CA THR A 74 -11.25 -2.87 -0.99
C THR A 74 -11.37 -4.39 -0.84
N ALA A 75 -12.59 -4.88 -0.53
CA ALA A 75 -12.81 -6.31 -0.29
C ALA A 75 -12.55 -7.20 -1.52
N ASP A 76 -12.69 -6.63 -2.72
CA ASP A 76 -12.62 -7.37 -3.99
C ASP A 76 -11.22 -7.39 -4.61
N LEU A 77 -10.25 -6.66 -4.05
CA LEU A 77 -8.89 -6.63 -4.59
C LEU A 77 -8.08 -7.83 -4.10
N ALA A 78 -7.68 -8.70 -5.03
CA ALA A 78 -6.88 -9.91 -4.77
C ALA A 78 -7.48 -10.79 -3.63
N PRO A 79 -8.70 -11.32 -3.80
CA PRO A 79 -9.42 -12.04 -2.73
C PRO A 79 -8.69 -13.31 -2.25
N ALA A 80 -7.89 -13.93 -3.11
CA ALA A 80 -7.04 -15.06 -2.73
C ALA A 80 -5.93 -14.63 -1.76
N ASP A 81 -5.25 -13.51 -2.03
CA ASP A 81 -4.20 -12.97 -1.16
C ASP A 81 -4.75 -12.66 0.23
N LYS A 82 -5.95 -12.09 0.33
CA LYS A 82 -6.60 -11.83 1.62
C LYS A 82 -6.70 -13.10 2.48
N ARG A 83 -7.12 -14.22 1.88
CA ARG A 83 -7.23 -15.52 2.57
C ARG A 83 -5.85 -16.06 2.95
N PHE A 84 -4.90 -16.04 2.03
CA PHE A 84 -3.52 -16.49 2.28
C PHE A 84 -2.84 -15.68 3.38
N TYR A 85 -2.99 -14.35 3.37
CA TYR A 85 -2.43 -13.45 4.37
C TYR A 85 -2.98 -13.76 5.77
N ALA A 86 -4.30 -13.93 5.90
CA ALA A 86 -4.94 -14.29 7.16
C ALA A 86 -4.44 -15.63 7.72
N THR A 87 -4.25 -16.64 6.86
CA THR A 87 -3.67 -17.92 7.28
C THR A 87 -2.21 -17.76 7.72
N ARG A 88 -1.41 -16.98 7.00
CA ARG A 88 0.01 -16.78 7.34
C ARG A 88 0.21 -16.13 8.69
N ASP A 89 -0.66 -15.17 9.04
CA ASP A 89 -0.64 -14.43 10.30
C ASP A 89 -0.78 -15.36 11.53
N VAL A 90 -1.59 -16.42 11.40
CA VAL A 90 -1.85 -17.38 12.49
C VAL A 90 -1.04 -18.67 12.41
N THR A 91 -0.14 -18.79 11.43
CA THR A 91 0.68 -20.01 11.21
C THR A 91 2.18 -19.76 11.23
N ALA A 92 2.62 -18.56 11.64
CA ALA A 92 4.03 -18.16 11.65
C ALA A 92 4.72 -18.29 10.27
N THR A 93 3.97 -18.12 9.17
CA THR A 93 4.49 -18.18 7.79
C THR A 93 4.48 -16.80 7.10
N VAL A 94 4.46 -15.73 7.89
CA VAL A 94 4.56 -14.35 7.38
C VAL A 94 5.96 -14.09 6.82
N GLU A 95 7.02 -14.54 7.50
CA GLU A 95 8.43 -14.20 7.22
C GLU A 95 9.05 -14.93 6.02
N SER A 96 8.26 -15.17 4.96
CA SER A 96 8.71 -15.77 3.72
C SER A 96 8.76 -14.71 2.62
N VAL A 97 9.99 -14.38 2.15
CA VAL A 97 10.20 -13.38 1.08
C VAL A 97 9.33 -13.67 -0.16
N PRO A 98 9.26 -14.90 -0.70
CA PRO A 98 8.38 -15.19 -1.83
C PRO A 98 6.91 -14.88 -1.56
N LEU A 99 6.40 -15.21 -0.37
CA LEU A 99 4.99 -14.98 -0.01
C LEU A 99 4.69 -13.50 0.27
N ILE A 100 5.66 -12.75 0.80
CA ILE A 100 5.54 -11.30 0.98
C ILE A 100 5.50 -10.62 -0.38
N THR A 101 6.43 -10.96 -1.27
CA THR A 101 6.49 -10.42 -2.62
C THR A 101 5.22 -10.74 -3.40
N ALA A 102 4.77 -12.01 -3.40
CA ALA A 102 3.52 -12.40 -4.05
C ALA A 102 2.31 -11.66 -3.49
N SER A 103 2.24 -11.50 -2.16
CA SER A 103 1.16 -10.76 -1.51
C SER A 103 1.14 -9.31 -1.94
N ILE A 104 2.27 -8.62 -1.90
CA ILE A 104 2.35 -7.20 -2.30
C ILE A 104 2.00 -7.05 -3.78
N LEU A 105 2.66 -7.81 -4.67
CA LEU A 105 2.53 -7.66 -6.11
C LEU A 105 1.14 -8.04 -6.63
N SER A 106 0.52 -9.11 -6.12
CA SER A 106 -0.82 -9.53 -6.55
C SER A 106 -1.86 -8.41 -6.43
N LYS A 107 -1.84 -7.66 -5.31
CA LYS A 107 -2.70 -6.48 -5.11
C LYS A 107 -2.40 -5.36 -6.09
N LYS A 108 -1.12 -5.13 -6.41
CA LYS A 108 -0.67 -4.06 -7.31
C LYS A 108 -0.99 -4.36 -8.78
N LEU A 109 -0.83 -5.61 -9.19
CA LEU A 109 -1.20 -6.08 -10.52
C LEU A 109 -2.72 -6.09 -10.71
N ALA A 110 -3.48 -6.54 -9.70
CA ALA A 110 -4.94 -6.49 -9.73
C ALA A 110 -5.50 -5.06 -9.83
N ALA A 111 -4.72 -4.06 -9.38
CA ALA A 111 -5.08 -2.65 -9.50
C ALA A 111 -4.75 -2.03 -10.87
N GLY A 112 -4.19 -2.80 -11.82
CA GLY A 112 -3.96 -2.35 -13.20
C GLY A 112 -2.84 -1.32 -13.35
N LEU A 113 -1.83 -1.34 -12.48
CA LEU A 113 -0.72 -0.38 -12.51
C LEU A 113 0.23 -0.65 -13.69
N GLU A 114 0.53 0.40 -14.47
CA GLU A 114 1.56 0.36 -15.52
C GLU A 114 2.99 0.45 -14.97
N GLY A 115 3.15 1.03 -13.78
CA GLY A 115 4.44 1.19 -13.13
C GLY A 115 4.34 1.04 -11.62
N LEU A 116 5.34 0.40 -11.02
CA LEU A 116 5.44 0.21 -9.58
C LEU A 116 6.85 0.52 -9.07
N ALA A 117 6.95 1.58 -8.27
CA ALA A 117 8.12 1.84 -7.43
C ALA A 117 7.97 1.18 -6.06
N MET A 118 8.94 0.35 -5.69
CA MET A 118 9.03 -0.32 -4.40
C MET A 118 10.01 0.44 -3.48
N ASP A 119 9.55 0.77 -2.29
CA ASP A 119 10.34 1.41 -1.24
C ASP A 119 10.57 0.38 -0.13
N ILE A 120 11.70 -0.32 -0.22
CA ILE A 120 12.10 -1.36 0.74
C ILE A 120 12.89 -0.71 1.87
N LYS A 121 12.33 -0.77 3.07
CA LYS A 121 12.96 -0.27 4.30
C LYS A 121 13.87 -1.34 4.89
N CYS A 122 14.98 -0.91 5.48
CA CYS A 122 15.94 -1.78 6.16
C CYS A 122 16.31 -1.18 7.53
N GLY A 123 16.50 -2.02 8.54
CA GLY A 123 16.96 -1.64 9.88
C GLY A 123 15.94 -1.94 10.99
N SER A 124 16.18 -1.41 12.18
CA SER A 124 15.44 -1.77 13.41
C SER A 124 13.94 -1.43 13.41
N GLY A 125 13.52 -0.46 12.59
CA GLY A 125 12.11 -0.06 12.43
C GLY A 125 11.48 -0.56 11.13
N ALA A 126 12.11 -1.53 10.46
CA ALA A 126 11.67 -2.07 9.19
C ALA A 126 11.41 -3.58 9.31
N PHE A 127 10.66 -4.11 8.35
CA PHE A 127 10.48 -5.55 8.22
C PHE A 127 11.80 -6.26 7.85
N ALA A 128 12.61 -5.68 6.97
CA ALA A 128 13.94 -6.19 6.67
C ALA A 128 14.93 -5.72 7.74
N SER A 129 15.40 -6.63 8.59
CA SER A 129 16.36 -6.30 9.65
C SER A 129 17.79 -6.10 9.13
N THR A 130 18.14 -6.72 8.00
CA THR A 130 19.47 -6.64 7.38
C THR A 130 19.41 -6.15 5.93
N PRO A 131 20.49 -5.50 5.43
CA PRO A 131 20.59 -5.11 4.03
C PRO A 131 20.53 -6.30 3.07
N GLU A 132 21.02 -7.46 3.49
CA GLU A 132 20.97 -8.70 2.70
C GLU A 132 19.55 -9.21 2.51
N PHE A 133 18.71 -9.11 3.54
CA PHE A 133 17.29 -9.49 3.43
C PHE A 133 16.50 -8.47 2.58
N ALA A 134 16.90 -7.20 2.61
CA ALA A 134 16.25 -6.14 1.86
C ALA A 134 16.53 -6.17 0.34
N LYS A 135 17.63 -6.81 -0.08
CA LYS A 135 18.04 -6.96 -1.48
C LYS A 135 17.34 -8.14 -2.15
#